data_AF-A0A9W9I217-F1
#
_entry.id   AF-A0A9W9I217-F1
#
_cell.length_a   1.000
_cell.length_b   1.000
_cell.length_c   1.000
_cell.angle_alpha   90.00
_cell.angle_beta   90.00
_cell.angle_gamma   90.00
#
_symmetry.space_group_name_H-M   'P 1'
#
loop_
_entity.id
_entity.type
_entity.pdbx_description
1 polymer ?
#
loop_
_entity_poly.entity_id
_entity_poly.type
_entity_poly.pdbx_seq_one_letter_code
_entity_poly.pdbx_strand_id
1 'polypeptide(L)'
;MEGQPHIELLQAEVDQDDESYFRILVDGVSIKYIIVQASIYSVEDMCFGPSLVSILPKFPPGNWNDGLVARDPNDGQPHFVRACLTPFASVQNTWHGTRVDYLDLSIGEKLRTGIYEATGSFFDGIVVVKFARFPWEIQHLENETTAYQWISGHEIGPHFWVT
;
A
#
# COMPACT_ATOMS: atom_id res chain seq x y z
N MET A 1 13.90 1.30 -26.51
CA MET A 1 12.48 1.53 -26.22
C MET A 1 12.30 1.16 -24.76
N GLU A 2 12.22 2.14 -23.87
CA GLU A 2 11.88 1.86 -22.47
C GLU A 2 10.42 1.43 -22.45
N GLY A 3 10.17 0.16 -22.11
CA GLY A 3 8.81 -0.34 -21.90
C GLY A 3 8.17 0.38 -20.71
N GLN A 4 6.86 0.50 -20.73
CA GLN A 4 6.10 0.98 -19.57
C GLN A 4 6.33 0.00 -18.41
N PRO A 5 6.60 0.48 -17.17
CA PRO A 5 6.88 -0.40 -16.05
C PRO A 5 5.69 -1.33 -15.77
N HIS A 6 5.96 -2.53 -15.29
CA HIS A 6 4.91 -3.43 -14.84
C HIS A 6 4.33 -2.89 -13.52
N ILE A 7 3.04 -2.56 -13.52
CA ILE A 7 2.37 -1.98 -12.35
C ILE A 7 1.31 -2.95 -11.86
N GLU A 8 1.40 -3.29 -10.58
CA GLU A 8 0.40 -4.05 -9.86
C GLU A 8 -0.30 -3.12 -8.84
N LEU A 9 -1.62 -3.10 -8.88
CA LEU A 9 -2.43 -2.34 -7.92
C LEU A 9 -2.60 -3.17 -6.65
N LEU A 10 -2.01 -2.72 -5.54
CA LEU A 10 -2.10 -3.41 -4.25
C LEU A 10 -3.32 -2.95 -3.44
N GLN A 11 -3.54 -1.63 -3.37
CA GLN A 11 -4.68 -1.03 -2.68
C GLN A 11 -5.15 0.24 -3.38
N ALA A 12 -6.44 0.50 -3.31
CA ALA A 12 -7.07 1.72 -3.79
C ALA A 12 -8.13 2.20 -2.78
N GLU A 13 -8.20 3.51 -2.61
CA GLU A 13 -9.27 4.25 -1.95
C GLU A 13 -9.68 5.36 -2.91
N VAL A 14 -10.78 5.13 -3.62
CA VAL A 14 -11.23 6.00 -4.71
C VAL A 14 -12.39 6.85 -4.21
N ASP A 15 -12.27 8.15 -4.43
CA ASP A 15 -13.30 9.14 -4.15
C ASP A 15 -13.57 9.97 -5.42
N GLN A 16 -14.83 10.33 -5.63
CA GLN A 16 -15.25 11.14 -6.79
C GLN A 16 -15.04 12.64 -6.54
N ASP A 17 -15.28 13.06 -5.31
CA ASP A 17 -15.37 14.45 -4.89
C ASP A 17 -14.10 14.92 -4.17
N ASP A 18 -13.28 13.98 -3.67
CA ASP A 18 -12.00 14.23 -3.01
C ASP A 18 -10.82 13.50 -3.71
N GLU A 19 -9.64 13.61 -3.11
CA GLU A 19 -8.45 12.89 -3.55
C GLU A 19 -8.64 11.36 -3.47
N SER A 20 -8.17 10.67 -4.50
CA SER A 20 -8.08 9.23 -4.53
C SER A 20 -6.66 8.77 -4.23
N TYR A 21 -6.53 7.69 -3.45
CA TYR A 21 -5.26 7.19 -2.94
C TYR A 21 -5.00 5.76 -3.42
N PHE A 22 -3.79 5.53 -3.91
CA PHE A 22 -3.38 4.24 -4.46
C PHE A 22 -2.06 3.81 -3.86
N ARG A 23 -1.94 2.51 -3.60
CA ARG A 23 -0.68 1.85 -3.27
C ARG A 23 -0.42 0.81 -4.36
N ILE A 24 0.70 0.96 -5.06
CA ILE A 24 1.07 0.14 -6.21
C ILE A 24 2.45 -0.47 -6.03
N LEU A 25 2.68 -1.61 -6.67
CA LEU A 25 3.98 -2.25 -6.81
C LEU A 25 4.49 -2.06 -8.24
N VAL A 26 5.66 -1.47 -8.38
CA VAL A 26 6.31 -1.18 -9.66
C VAL A 26 7.46 -2.15 -9.87
N ASP A 27 7.42 -2.84 -11.02
CA ASP A 27 8.39 -3.84 -11.48
C ASP A 27 8.69 -4.94 -10.44
N GLY A 28 7.74 -5.21 -9.54
CA GLY A 28 7.90 -6.20 -8.48
C GLY A 28 8.85 -5.80 -7.36
N VAL A 29 9.39 -4.56 -7.36
CA VAL A 29 10.50 -4.17 -6.47
C VAL A 29 10.29 -2.87 -5.70
N SER A 30 9.40 -1.99 -6.14
CA SER A 30 9.20 -0.68 -5.53
C SER A 30 7.73 -0.42 -5.23
N ILE A 31 7.41 -0.25 -3.95
CA ILE A 31 6.09 0.20 -3.53
C ILE A 31 6.02 1.72 -3.68
N LYS A 32 4.94 2.22 -4.29
CA LYS A 32 4.68 3.65 -4.45
C LYS A 32 3.25 3.99 -4.02
N TYR A 33 3.11 5.18 -3.47
CA TYR A 33 1.86 5.80 -3.08
C TYR A 33 1.57 6.90 -4.10
N ILE A 34 0.40 6.83 -4.73
CA ILE A 34 -0.06 7.81 -5.70
C ILE A 34 -1.34 8.43 -5.16
N ILE A 35 -1.36 9.75 -5.14
CA ILE A 35 -2.53 10.57 -4.88
C ILE A 35 -2.98 11.13 -6.21
N VAL A 36 -4.27 11.00 -6.52
CA VAL A 36 -4.89 11.61 -7.69
C VAL A 36 -5.88 12.64 -7.19
N GLN A 37 -5.73 13.88 -7.64
CA GLN A 37 -6.67 14.95 -7.28
C GLN A 37 -8.11 14.59 -7.72
N ALA A 38 -9.11 15.18 -7.06
CA ALA A 38 -10.51 15.01 -7.45
C ALA A 38 -10.75 15.36 -8.93
N SER A 39 -11.72 14.68 -9.55
CA SER A 39 -12.18 14.97 -10.92
C SER A 39 -11.11 14.85 -12.04
N ILE A 40 -10.01 14.16 -11.80
CA ILE A 40 -8.99 13.88 -12.83
C ILE A 40 -9.45 12.73 -13.74
N TYR A 41 -9.87 11.62 -13.13
CA TYR A 41 -10.35 10.42 -13.83
C TYR A 41 -11.75 10.04 -13.33
N SER A 42 -12.42 9.15 -14.06
CA SER A 42 -13.67 8.57 -13.57
C SER A 42 -13.40 7.53 -12.47
N VAL A 43 -14.37 7.34 -11.57
CA VAL A 43 -14.29 6.29 -10.54
C VAL A 43 -14.17 4.90 -11.17
N GLU A 44 -14.83 4.67 -12.30
CA GLU A 44 -14.79 3.39 -13.02
C GLU A 44 -13.38 3.07 -13.52
N ASP A 45 -12.68 4.06 -14.08
CA ASP A 45 -11.30 3.87 -14.56
C ASP A 45 -10.33 3.64 -13.39
N MET A 46 -10.55 4.31 -12.26
CA MET A 46 -9.68 4.23 -11.08
C MET A 46 -9.86 2.95 -10.27
N CYS A 47 -11.07 2.38 -10.25
CA CYS A 47 -11.37 1.16 -9.48
C CYS A 47 -10.85 -0.12 -10.14
N PHE A 48 -10.53 -0.10 -11.44
CA PHE A 48 -10.04 -1.27 -12.16
C PHE A 48 -8.55 -1.15 -12.45
N GLY A 49 -7.74 -2.01 -11.82
CA GLY A 49 -6.26 -1.96 -11.89
C GLY A 49 -5.70 -1.79 -13.32
N PRO A 50 -6.08 -2.63 -14.31
CA PRO A 50 -5.60 -2.45 -15.68
C PRO A 50 -5.99 -1.11 -16.31
N SER A 51 -7.20 -0.60 -16.05
CA SER A 51 -7.62 0.72 -16.52
C SER A 51 -6.78 1.82 -15.86
N LEU A 52 -6.63 1.78 -14.53
CA LEU A 52 -5.82 2.72 -13.77
C LEU A 52 -4.39 2.81 -14.32
N VAL A 53 -3.75 1.68 -14.57
CA VAL A 53 -2.38 1.63 -15.12
C VAL A 53 -2.31 2.29 -16.50
N SER A 54 -3.35 2.14 -17.32
CA SER A 54 -3.38 2.73 -18.66
C SER A 54 -3.60 4.24 -18.68
N ILE A 55 -4.29 4.79 -17.68
CA ILE A 55 -4.62 6.22 -17.60
C ILE A 55 -3.58 7.03 -16.82
N LEU A 56 -2.74 6.37 -16.00
CA LEU A 56 -1.73 7.06 -15.21
C LEU A 56 -0.68 7.75 -16.11
N PRO A 57 -0.22 8.97 -15.75
CA PRO A 57 0.83 9.63 -16.50
C PRO A 57 2.14 8.84 -16.42
N LYS A 58 3.08 9.13 -17.33
CA LYS A 58 4.42 8.54 -17.26
C LYS A 58 5.05 8.85 -15.90
N PHE A 59 5.58 7.81 -15.25
CA PHE A 59 6.19 7.95 -13.94
C PHE A 59 7.47 8.81 -14.02
N PRO A 60 7.66 9.74 -13.07
CA PRO A 60 8.88 10.54 -13.03
C PRO A 60 10.08 9.64 -12.74
N PRO A 61 11.26 9.97 -13.30
CA PRO A 61 12.48 9.23 -13.04
C PRO A 61 12.96 9.43 -11.60
N GLY A 62 13.87 8.57 -11.16
CA GLY A 62 14.53 8.69 -9.86
C GLY A 62 13.81 7.96 -8.72
N ASN A 63 14.33 8.15 -7.51
CA ASN A 63 13.83 7.47 -6.32
C ASN A 63 12.73 8.30 -5.66
N TRP A 64 11.49 7.82 -5.76
CA TRP A 64 10.32 8.39 -5.13
C TRP A 64 9.37 7.28 -4.71
N ASN A 65 8.60 7.54 -3.66
CA ASN A 65 7.58 6.64 -3.15
C ASN A 65 6.24 7.34 -2.89
N ASP A 66 6.16 8.66 -3.06
CA ASP A 66 4.96 9.47 -2.87
C ASP A 66 4.81 10.43 -4.06
N GLY A 67 3.73 10.29 -4.82
CA GLY A 67 3.44 11.09 -6.00
C GLY A 67 2.04 11.70 -5.97
N LEU A 68 1.90 12.92 -6.46
CA LEU A 68 0.62 13.59 -6.66
C LEU A 68 0.39 13.84 -8.15
N VAL A 69 -0.73 13.34 -8.65
CA VAL A 69 -1.23 13.55 -10.01
C VAL A 69 -2.33 14.61 -9.99
N ALA A 70 -2.15 15.63 -10.83
CA ALA A 70 -3.10 16.72 -11.01
C ALA A 70 -3.12 17.18 -12.47
N ARG A 71 -4.09 18.03 -12.84
CA ARG A 71 -4.15 18.63 -14.18
C ARG A 71 -3.09 19.71 -14.34
N ASP A 72 -2.39 19.70 -15.46
CA ASP A 72 -1.56 20.82 -15.87
C ASP A 72 -2.46 22.03 -16.17
N PRO A 73 -2.19 23.21 -15.58
CA PRO A 73 -2.96 24.41 -15.87
C PRO A 73 -2.83 24.90 -17.32
N ASN A 74 -1.81 24.46 -18.07
CA ASN A 74 -1.54 24.91 -19.43
C ASN A 74 -2.30 24.12 -20.50
N ASP A 75 -2.35 22.79 -20.38
CA ASP A 75 -2.95 21.90 -21.40
C ASP A 75 -4.09 21.03 -20.87
N GLY A 76 -4.36 21.06 -19.55
CA GLY A 76 -5.41 20.30 -18.88
C GLY A 76 -5.13 18.80 -18.77
N GLN A 77 -3.94 18.33 -19.14
CA GLN A 77 -3.56 16.92 -19.09
C GLN A 77 -3.12 16.51 -17.69
N PRO A 78 -3.44 15.28 -17.25
CA PRO A 78 -2.93 14.74 -16.00
C PRO A 78 -1.40 14.56 -16.05
N HIS A 79 -0.70 15.02 -15.02
CA HIS A 79 0.74 14.78 -14.85
C HIS A 79 1.11 14.73 -13.36
N PHE A 80 2.31 14.23 -13.07
CA PHE A 80 2.86 14.28 -11.72
C PHE A 80 3.33 15.70 -11.39
N VAL A 81 2.55 16.44 -10.59
CA VAL A 81 2.93 17.76 -10.07
C VAL A 81 3.94 17.66 -8.93
N ARG A 82 3.98 16.51 -8.25
CA ARG A 82 4.91 16.22 -7.15
C ARG A 82 5.31 14.76 -7.19
N ALA A 83 6.59 14.49 -6.99
CA ALA A 83 7.11 13.17 -6.69
C ALA A 83 8.26 13.32 -5.69
N CYS A 84 8.12 12.71 -4.53
CA CYS A 84 9.05 12.86 -3.42
C CYS A 84 9.36 11.51 -2.79
N LEU A 85 10.49 11.48 -2.09
CA LEU A 85 10.81 10.41 -1.15
C LEU A 85 10.29 10.82 0.23
N THR A 86 9.17 10.25 0.62
CA THR A 86 8.48 10.52 1.89
C THR A 86 8.83 9.42 2.89
N PRO A 87 9.34 9.77 4.09
CA PRO A 87 9.55 8.81 5.18
C PRO A 87 8.21 8.49 5.84
N PHE A 88 7.49 7.48 5.32
CA PHE A 88 6.22 7.07 5.90
C PHE A 88 6.41 6.49 7.31
N ALA A 89 5.44 6.78 8.18
CA ALA A 89 5.40 6.18 9.51
C ALA A 89 5.28 4.65 9.39
N SER A 90 5.97 3.96 10.28
CA SER A 90 5.83 2.52 10.47
C SER A 90 5.34 2.24 11.88
N VAL A 91 4.80 1.04 12.12
CA VAL A 91 4.60 0.54 13.47
C VAL A 91 5.96 0.51 14.19
N GLN A 92 6.02 1.07 15.38
CA GLN A 92 7.22 1.19 16.21
C GLN A 92 7.28 0.08 17.26
N ASN A 93 6.12 -0.32 17.81
CA ASN A 93 6.04 -1.43 18.75
C ASN A 93 6.43 -2.75 18.06
N THR A 94 7.64 -3.20 18.34
CA THR A 94 8.25 -4.39 17.75
C THR A 94 8.55 -5.44 18.83
N TRP A 95 7.65 -5.56 19.81
CA TRP A 95 7.80 -6.48 20.94
C TRP A 95 8.03 -7.94 20.53
N HIS A 96 7.52 -8.35 19.37
CA HIS A 96 7.68 -9.68 18.79
C HIS A 96 8.99 -9.88 18.00
N GLY A 97 9.86 -8.86 17.93
CA GLY A 97 11.22 -8.90 17.35
C GLY A 97 11.32 -9.14 15.84
N THR A 98 10.27 -9.68 15.23
CA THR A 98 10.24 -10.12 13.83
C THR A 98 9.78 -8.99 12.92
N ARG A 99 10.55 -8.74 11.85
CA ARG A 99 10.19 -7.82 10.76
C ARG A 99 10.25 -8.60 9.46
N VAL A 100 9.21 -8.50 8.66
CA VAL A 100 9.10 -9.19 7.37
C VAL A 100 8.85 -8.13 6.31
N ASP A 101 9.65 -8.15 5.24
CA ASP A 101 9.41 -7.27 4.09
C ASP A 101 8.13 -7.71 3.39
N TYR A 102 7.37 -6.75 2.86
CA TYR A 102 6.19 -7.04 2.06
C TYR A 102 6.52 -7.93 0.86
N LEU A 103 7.70 -7.72 0.23
CA LEU A 103 8.13 -8.46 -0.95
C LEU A 103 8.52 -9.92 -0.64
N ASP A 104 8.73 -10.25 0.62
CA ASP A 104 9.00 -11.62 1.07
C ASP A 104 7.70 -12.42 1.32
N LEU A 105 6.54 -11.77 1.20
CA LEU A 105 5.23 -12.40 1.40
C LEU A 105 4.61 -12.79 0.07
N SER A 106 4.09 -14.01 0.02
CA SER A 106 3.13 -14.43 -1.01
C SER A 106 1.72 -14.21 -0.49
N ILE A 107 1.06 -13.15 -0.98
CA ILE A 107 -0.30 -12.78 -0.57
C ILE A 107 -1.31 -13.76 -1.16
N GLY A 108 -2.11 -14.38 -0.29
CA GLY A 108 -3.16 -15.33 -0.62
C GLY A 108 -4.56 -14.70 -0.61
N GLU A 109 -5.52 -15.41 -0.03
CA GLU A 109 -6.92 -14.99 -0.01
C GLU A 109 -7.13 -13.69 0.78
N LYS A 110 -7.97 -12.81 0.23
CA LYS A 110 -8.44 -11.62 0.95
C LYS A 110 -9.56 -12.01 1.92
N LEU A 111 -9.24 -12.02 3.21
CA LEU A 111 -10.21 -12.28 4.27
C LEU A 111 -11.12 -11.07 4.54
N ARG A 112 -10.52 -9.87 4.55
CA ARG A 112 -11.24 -8.59 4.69
C ARG A 112 -10.42 -7.46 4.06
N THR A 113 -11.00 -6.28 3.92
CA THR A 113 -10.24 -5.08 3.52
C THR A 113 -9.04 -4.87 4.46
N GLY A 114 -7.83 -4.90 3.90
CA GLY A 114 -6.58 -4.75 4.65
C GLY A 114 -6.12 -6.02 5.39
N ILE A 115 -6.84 -7.14 5.29
CA ILE A 115 -6.53 -8.41 5.99
C ILE A 115 -6.51 -9.55 4.99
N TYR A 116 -5.39 -10.26 4.93
CA TYR A 116 -5.14 -11.30 3.93
C TYR A 116 -4.50 -12.52 4.58
N GLU A 117 -4.68 -13.67 3.95
CA GLU A 117 -3.77 -14.79 4.14
C GLU A 117 -2.43 -14.47 3.47
N ALA A 118 -1.34 -14.96 4.04
CA ALA A 118 -0.03 -14.91 3.42
C ALA A 118 0.77 -16.16 3.76
N THR A 119 1.70 -16.50 2.88
CA THR A 119 2.76 -17.48 3.12
C THR A 119 4.12 -16.83 2.87
N GLY A 120 5.18 -17.43 3.38
CA GLY A 120 6.54 -16.92 3.18
C GLY A 120 7.55 -17.86 3.81
N SER A 121 8.84 -17.69 3.49
CA SER A 121 9.92 -18.53 4.03
C SER A 121 10.11 -18.40 5.55
N PHE A 122 9.52 -17.39 6.17
CA PHE A 122 9.60 -17.10 7.60
C PHE A 122 8.54 -17.83 8.43
N PHE A 123 7.54 -18.46 7.80
CA PHE A 123 6.40 -19.06 8.48
C PHE A 123 6.20 -20.51 8.06
N ASP A 124 5.92 -21.36 9.05
CA ASP A 124 5.44 -22.72 8.82
C ASP A 124 3.92 -22.70 8.61
N GLY A 125 3.50 -22.40 7.38
CA GLY A 125 2.10 -22.44 6.96
C GLY A 125 1.51 -21.08 6.58
N ILE A 126 0.17 -21.00 6.64
CA ILE A 126 -0.59 -19.79 6.31
C ILE A 126 -0.70 -18.91 7.55
N VAL A 127 -0.35 -17.65 7.40
CA VAL A 127 -0.52 -16.61 8.43
C VAL A 127 -1.57 -15.59 7.99
N VAL A 128 -2.15 -14.89 8.95
CA VAL A 128 -3.02 -13.74 8.68
C VAL A 128 -2.19 -12.47 8.82
N VAL A 129 -2.11 -11.69 7.75
CA VAL A 129 -1.42 -10.39 7.72
C VAL A 129 -2.42 -9.26 7.65
N LYS A 130 -2.15 -8.20 8.42
CA LYS A 130 -2.91 -6.97 8.40
C LYS A 130 -2.01 -5.83 7.95
N PHE A 131 -2.42 -5.13 6.89
CA PHE A 131 -1.66 -4.02 6.32
C PHE A 131 -2.24 -2.68 6.75
N ALA A 132 -1.37 -1.75 7.14
CA ALA A 132 -1.67 -0.33 7.04
C ALA A 132 -1.51 0.03 5.57
N ARG A 133 -2.65 0.13 4.88
CA ARG A 133 -2.74 0.42 3.46
C ARG A 133 -2.27 1.84 3.20
N PHE A 134 -2.55 2.73 4.15
CA PHE A 134 -2.20 4.15 4.08
C PHE A 134 -1.61 4.65 5.40
N PRO A 135 -0.86 5.78 5.37
CA PRO A 135 -0.16 6.29 6.55
C PRO A 135 -1.07 6.58 7.75
N TRP A 136 -2.31 7.01 7.52
CA TRP A 136 -3.27 7.29 8.60
C TRP A 136 -3.74 6.04 9.36
N GLU A 137 -3.55 4.84 8.81
CA GLU A 137 -3.90 3.58 9.48
C GLU A 137 -2.80 3.09 10.44
N ILE A 138 -1.59 3.65 10.37
CA ILE A 138 -0.44 3.20 11.17
C ILE A 138 -0.70 3.30 12.66
N GLN A 139 -1.31 4.39 13.13
CA GLN A 139 -1.61 4.55 14.57
C GLN A 139 -2.62 3.50 15.07
N HIS A 140 -3.56 3.07 14.23
CA HIS A 140 -4.49 2.00 14.59
C HIS A 140 -3.74 0.67 14.76
N LEU A 141 -2.82 0.35 13.84
CA LEU A 141 -2.00 -0.85 13.97
C LEU A 141 -1.04 -0.80 15.16
N GLU A 142 -0.50 0.38 15.49
CA GLU A 142 0.33 0.58 16.69
C GLU A 142 -0.45 0.24 17.97
N ASN A 143 -1.68 0.74 18.07
CA ASN A 143 -2.55 0.50 19.22
C ASN A 143 -2.95 -0.98 19.33
N GLU A 144 -3.29 -1.60 18.20
CA GLU A 144 -3.64 -3.02 18.13
C GLU A 144 -2.44 -3.92 18.48
N THR A 145 -1.26 -3.60 17.97
CA THR A 145 -0.01 -4.30 18.31
C THR A 145 0.30 -4.20 19.81
N THR A 146 0.02 -3.04 20.41
CA THR A 146 0.16 -2.82 21.87
C THR A 146 -0.87 -3.62 22.68
N ALA A 147 -2.12 -3.68 22.22
CA ALA A 147 -3.13 -4.51 22.86
C ALA A 147 -2.77 -6.00 22.78
N TYR A 148 -2.23 -6.45 21.64
CA TYR A 148 -1.73 -7.81 21.48
C TYR A 148 -0.55 -8.13 22.40
N GLN A 149 0.35 -7.17 22.62
CA GLN A 149 1.41 -7.31 23.61
C GLN A 149 0.85 -7.56 25.02
N TRP A 150 -0.21 -6.85 25.42
CA TRP A 150 -0.82 -7.00 26.76
C TRP A 150 -1.48 -8.35 26.99
N ILE A 151 -2.02 -8.97 25.95
CA ILE A 151 -2.71 -10.28 26.05
C ILE A 151 -1.81 -11.45 25.61
N SER A 152 -0.58 -11.17 25.20
CA SER A 152 0.39 -12.20 24.82
C SER A 152 0.70 -13.11 26.02
N GLY A 153 0.63 -14.43 25.81
CA GLY A 153 0.82 -15.42 26.88
C GLY A 153 -0.39 -15.63 27.80
N HIS A 154 -1.53 -14.96 27.55
CA HIS A 154 -2.75 -15.12 28.34
C HIS A 154 -3.78 -16.07 27.71
N GLU A 155 -3.47 -16.70 26.56
CA GLU A 155 -4.39 -17.58 25.80
C GLU A 155 -5.71 -16.93 25.35
N ILE A 156 -5.75 -15.59 25.32
CA ILE A 156 -6.91 -14.79 24.87
C ILE A 156 -6.81 -14.46 23.38
N GLY A 157 -5.58 -14.23 22.90
CA GLY A 157 -5.29 -13.82 21.52
C GLY A 157 -4.85 -14.99 20.62
N PRO A 158 -4.69 -14.73 19.31
CA PRO A 158 -4.06 -15.69 18.41
C PRO A 158 -2.61 -15.96 18.83
N HIS A 159 -2.04 -17.06 18.34
CA HIS A 159 -0.60 -17.28 18.46
C HIS A 159 0.12 -16.23 17.61
N PHE A 160 0.92 -15.40 18.27
CA PHE A 160 1.76 -14.43 17.59
C PHE A 160 3.03 -15.11 17.11
N TRP A 161 3.41 -14.87 15.86
CA TRP A 161 4.71 -15.28 15.35
C TRP A 161 5.80 -14.43 16.03
N VAL A 162 6.55 -15.09 16.90
CA VAL A 162 7.75 -14.57 17.56
C VAL A 162 8.83 -15.62 17.28
N THR A 163 9.92 -15.24 16.61
CA THR A 163 11.12 -16.07 16.50
C THR A 163 12.11 -15.70 17.59
#